data_AF-A0A2G5C5Z3-F1
#
_entry.id   AF-A0A2G5C5Z3-F1
#
_cell.length_a   1.000
_cell.length_b   1.000
_cell.length_c   1.000
_cell.angle_alpha   90.00
_cell.angle_beta   90.00
_cell.angle_gamma   90.00
#
_symmetry.space_group_name_H-M   'P 1'
#
loop_
_entity.id
_entity.type
_entity.pdbx_description
1 polymer ?
#
loop_
_entity_poly.entity_id
_entity_poly.type
_entity_poly.pdbx_seq_one_letter_code
_entity_poly.pdbx_strand_id
1 'polypeptide(L)'
;MSWPAIRRSCFSSLRRLRPSSSSSSSSSSSSSSLLSWKPIGKLQQTLASEIHKSGITLHSGITSTVKLSPALAGQGRFFVIDSNNNSNSFIKIPASIDFVSDTFLSTTLTSKCGTTSVRTVEHLLSALEATGVDNCQIHIHILPHSYSTTATHEVPLLDGSAKQWVEAIQQVGFSVAKDCNGNTLQKLAPFLLQPLHVSINDSFIFAFPSQNLQITCGINFPQVPAIGCQWFSAVPMDDFCYKKEIASSRTFCIHEEVERMFNAGLIQGGSTENAIVL
;
A
#
# COMPACT_ATOMS: atom_id res chain seq x y z
N MET A 1 15.90 -23.28 -8.25
CA MET A 1 15.24 -22.79 -9.49
C MET A 1 15.17 -21.27 -9.42
N SER A 2 15.59 -20.58 -10.47
CA SER A 2 15.81 -19.14 -10.46
C SER A 2 14.51 -18.35 -10.28
N TRP A 3 14.48 -17.57 -9.20
CA TRP A 3 13.43 -16.68 -8.70
C TRP A 3 12.81 -15.64 -9.68
N PRO A 4 13.41 -15.24 -10.83
CA PRO A 4 12.80 -14.24 -11.71
C PRO A 4 11.51 -14.66 -12.45
N ALA A 5 11.26 -15.97 -12.63
CA ALA A 5 10.14 -16.45 -13.44
C ALA A 5 8.77 -16.30 -12.76
N ILE A 6 8.74 -16.33 -11.42
CA ILE A 6 7.52 -16.31 -10.60
C ILE A 6 6.90 -14.89 -10.54
N ARG A 7 7.74 -13.85 -10.61
CA ARG A 7 7.33 -12.43 -10.55
C ARG A 7 6.41 -11.99 -11.70
N ARG A 8 6.46 -12.65 -12.87
CA ARG A 8 5.67 -12.24 -14.05
C ARG A 8 4.25 -12.80 -14.07
N SER A 9 3.96 -13.91 -13.39
CA SER A 9 2.69 -14.64 -13.57
C SER A 9 1.49 -14.02 -12.82
N CYS A 10 1.63 -13.69 -11.53
CA CYS A 10 0.53 -13.10 -10.74
C CYS A 10 0.17 -11.67 -11.20
N PHE A 11 1.18 -10.84 -11.49
CA PHE A 11 0.96 -9.46 -11.93
C PHE A 11 0.50 -9.36 -13.38
N SER A 12 0.85 -10.30 -14.26
CA SER A 12 0.37 -10.28 -15.66
C SER A 12 -1.12 -10.62 -15.80
N SER A 13 -1.68 -11.36 -14.85
CA SER A 13 -3.12 -11.65 -14.79
C SER A 13 -3.92 -10.45 -14.27
N LEU A 14 -3.37 -9.66 -13.35
CA LEU A 14 -4.00 -8.44 -12.81
C LEU A 14 -3.80 -7.19 -13.71
N ARG A 15 -2.67 -7.08 -14.44
CA ARG A 15 -2.39 -5.99 -15.39
C ARG A 15 -3.37 -5.91 -16.56
N ARG A 16 -4.05 -7.00 -16.91
CA ARG A 16 -5.04 -7.05 -18.00
C ARG A 16 -6.43 -6.53 -17.59
N LEU A 17 -6.62 -6.07 -16.35
CA LEU A 17 -7.95 -5.83 -15.77
C LEU A 17 -8.35 -4.34 -15.64
N ARG A 18 -7.64 -3.42 -16.31
CA ARG A 18 -8.07 -2.01 -16.44
C ARG A 18 -8.17 -1.58 -17.91
N PRO A 19 -9.13 -0.70 -18.28
CA PRO A 19 -9.24 -0.21 -19.64
C PRO A 19 -8.08 0.74 -19.96
N SER A 20 -7.40 0.51 -21.08
CA SER A 20 -6.54 1.48 -21.75
C SER A 20 -7.38 2.42 -22.63
N SER A 21 -7.10 3.72 -22.62
CA SER A 21 -7.67 4.68 -23.56
C SER A 21 -7.00 4.57 -24.95
N SER A 22 -7.71 3.97 -25.93
CA SER A 22 -7.57 4.00 -27.42
C SER A 22 -6.20 3.65 -28.06
N SER A 23 -6.04 2.93 -29.19
CA SER A 23 -6.92 2.43 -30.27
C SER A 23 -6.25 1.30 -31.09
N SER A 24 -7.08 0.35 -31.56
CA SER A 24 -6.98 -0.57 -32.73
C SER A 24 -5.72 -1.41 -33.03
N SER A 25 -5.82 -2.73 -32.82
CA SER A 25 -5.87 -3.75 -33.90
C SER A 25 -6.06 -5.17 -33.31
N SER A 26 -6.71 -6.02 -34.10
CA SER A 26 -7.43 -7.24 -33.75
C SER A 26 -6.55 -8.48 -33.46
N SER A 27 -6.84 -9.17 -32.36
CA SER A 27 -6.95 -10.65 -32.33
C SER A 27 -7.82 -11.07 -31.14
N SER A 28 -8.88 -11.81 -31.45
CA SER A 28 -9.94 -12.22 -30.52
C SER A 28 -9.50 -13.41 -29.67
N SER A 29 -9.23 -13.15 -28.39
CA SER A 29 -9.54 -14.07 -27.30
C SER A 29 -10.34 -13.27 -26.27
N SER A 30 -11.63 -13.54 -26.17
CA SER A 30 -12.54 -12.87 -25.24
C SER A 30 -12.25 -13.34 -23.81
N SER A 31 -11.16 -12.80 -23.24
CA SER A 31 -10.92 -12.80 -21.81
C SER A 31 -11.96 -11.86 -21.18
N SER A 32 -13.08 -12.40 -20.70
CA SER A 32 -13.96 -11.65 -19.82
C SER A 32 -13.15 -11.11 -18.64
N SER A 33 -13.22 -9.80 -18.38
CA SER A 33 -12.47 -9.20 -17.29
C SER A 33 -12.96 -9.80 -15.95
N LEU A 34 -12.04 -10.34 -15.14
CA LEU A 34 -12.36 -10.92 -13.82
C LEU A 34 -13.03 -9.91 -12.88
N LEU A 35 -12.76 -8.63 -13.10
CA LEU A 35 -13.25 -7.50 -12.32
C LEU A 35 -14.14 -6.62 -13.19
N SER A 36 -15.12 -5.99 -12.54
CA SER A 36 -15.86 -4.84 -13.06
C SER A 36 -15.71 -3.68 -12.10
N TRP A 37 -15.53 -2.45 -12.61
CA TRP A 37 -15.48 -1.26 -11.76
C TRP A 37 -16.87 -0.66 -11.69
N LYS A 38 -17.45 -0.60 -10.48
CA LYS A 38 -18.82 -0.12 -10.27
C LYS A 38 -18.84 1.08 -9.35
N PRO A 39 -19.68 2.09 -9.60
CA PRO A 39 -19.96 3.12 -8.62
C PRO A 39 -20.55 2.53 -7.35
N ILE A 40 -20.15 3.05 -6.20
CA ILE A 40 -20.66 2.60 -4.89
C ILE A 40 -21.57 3.64 -4.22
N GLY A 41 -22.10 4.60 -4.98
CA GLY A 41 -23.00 5.64 -4.47
C GLY A 41 -22.33 6.69 -3.58
N LYS A 42 -20.99 6.73 -3.54
CA LYS A 42 -20.21 7.75 -2.82
C LYS A 42 -19.43 8.62 -3.80
N LEU A 43 -19.18 9.87 -3.44
CA LEU A 43 -18.23 10.74 -4.16
C LEU A 43 -16.81 10.45 -3.69
N GLN A 44 -15.83 10.70 -4.57
CA GLN A 44 -14.44 10.59 -4.19
C GLN A 44 -14.08 11.61 -3.11
N GLN A 45 -13.32 11.17 -2.11
CA GLN A 45 -12.84 12.03 -1.03
C GLN A 45 -11.33 12.28 -1.11
N THR A 46 -10.91 13.34 -0.44
CA THR A 46 -9.54 13.77 -0.22
C THR A 46 -9.43 14.31 1.21
N LEU A 47 -8.23 14.60 1.68
CA LEU A 47 -8.03 15.21 3.00
C LEU A 47 -8.60 16.64 3.02
N ALA A 48 -9.08 17.09 4.18
CA ALA A 48 -9.51 18.49 4.33
C ALA A 48 -8.33 19.46 4.56
N SER A 49 -7.23 18.99 5.15
CA SER A 49 -5.99 19.74 5.31
C SER A 49 -4.77 18.81 5.26
N GLU A 50 -3.58 19.41 5.28
CA GLU A 50 -2.33 18.66 5.18
C GLU A 50 -1.97 17.95 6.50
N ILE A 51 -1.36 16.76 6.39
CA ILE A 51 -0.83 16.00 7.52
C ILE A 51 0.68 15.89 7.36
N HIS A 52 1.41 16.07 8.46
CA HIS A 52 2.85 15.83 8.52
C HIS A 52 3.14 14.78 9.59
N LYS A 53 3.85 13.72 9.21
CA LYS A 53 4.33 12.69 10.15
C LYS A 53 5.79 12.37 9.86
N SER A 54 6.61 12.42 10.91
CA SER A 54 8.02 12.07 10.86
C SER A 54 8.27 10.88 11.77
N GLY A 55 9.20 10.00 11.37
CA GLY A 55 9.60 8.86 12.18
C GLY A 55 10.76 8.11 11.57
N ILE A 56 11.26 7.12 12.32
CA ILE A 56 12.28 6.21 11.83
C ILE A 56 11.66 5.22 10.83
N THR A 57 12.38 4.99 9.75
CA THR A 57 12.04 4.00 8.74
C THR A 57 12.51 2.61 9.16
N LEU A 58 11.74 1.57 8.82
CA LEU A 58 12.04 0.21 9.29
C LEU A 58 13.39 -0.28 8.77
N HIS A 59 13.59 -0.23 7.46
CA HIS A 59 14.72 -0.91 6.84
C HIS A 59 15.98 -0.07 6.82
N SER A 60 15.87 1.23 6.46
CA SER A 60 17.04 2.08 6.39
C SER A 60 17.50 2.66 7.73
N GLY A 61 16.63 2.69 8.75
CA GLY A 61 16.92 3.31 10.05
C GLY A 61 17.04 4.83 10.02
N ILE A 62 16.74 5.46 8.88
CA ILE A 62 16.82 6.91 8.69
C ILE A 62 15.47 7.55 9.04
N THR A 63 15.50 8.78 9.55
CA THR A 63 14.30 9.61 9.74
C THR A 63 13.72 10.05 8.39
N SER A 64 12.45 9.69 8.18
CA SER A 64 11.65 10.10 7.02
C SER A 64 10.47 10.95 7.48
N THR A 65 10.15 11.98 6.71
CA THR A 65 8.96 12.81 6.90
C THR A 65 8.02 12.63 5.72
N VAL A 66 6.80 12.22 6.00
CA VAL A 66 5.73 12.12 5.01
C VAL A 66 4.76 13.28 5.19
N LYS A 67 4.49 13.96 4.09
CA LYS A 67 3.43 14.96 3.97
C LYS A 67 2.29 14.39 3.13
N LEU A 68 1.10 14.35 3.71
CA LEU A 68 -0.13 14.00 3.01
C LEU A 68 -0.87 15.29 2.66
N SER A 69 -1.09 15.55 1.38
CA SER A 69 -1.80 16.73 0.90
C SER A 69 -3.07 16.34 0.12
N PRO A 70 -4.12 17.17 0.16
CA PRO A 70 -5.30 16.96 -0.68
C PRO A 70 -4.93 16.87 -2.16
N ALA A 71 -5.49 15.91 -2.89
CA ALA A 71 -5.34 15.79 -4.35
C ALA A 71 -6.67 15.94 -5.09
N LEU A 72 -6.58 16.25 -6.39
CA LEU A 72 -7.74 16.43 -7.27
C LEU A 72 -8.46 15.10 -7.51
N ALA A 73 -9.76 15.18 -7.78
CA ALA A 73 -10.56 14.01 -8.13
C ALA A 73 -9.96 13.29 -9.36
N GLY A 74 -9.95 11.96 -9.30
CA GLY A 74 -9.46 11.10 -10.38
C GLY A 74 -7.94 10.89 -10.39
N GLN A 75 -7.19 11.56 -9.52
CA GLN A 75 -5.74 11.36 -9.44
C GLN A 75 -5.34 10.12 -8.63
N GLY A 76 -6.22 9.65 -7.74
CA GLY A 76 -5.93 8.56 -6.82
C GLY A 76 -4.85 8.93 -5.79
N ARG A 77 -4.24 7.90 -5.20
CA ARG A 77 -3.10 8.04 -4.28
C ARG A 77 -1.79 7.93 -5.05
N PHE A 78 -0.85 8.83 -4.80
CA PHE A 78 0.45 8.80 -5.46
C PHE A 78 1.55 9.38 -4.58
N PHE A 79 2.73 8.81 -4.69
CA PHE A 79 3.94 9.28 -4.04
C PHE A 79 4.62 10.35 -4.89
N VAL A 80 5.19 11.33 -4.22
CA VAL A 80 5.97 12.44 -4.79
C VAL A 80 7.32 12.47 -4.09
N ILE A 81 8.37 12.39 -4.89
CA ILE A 81 9.76 12.37 -4.42
C ILE A 81 10.51 13.53 -5.06
N ASP A 82 11.32 14.23 -4.26
CA ASP A 82 12.18 15.31 -4.75
C ASP A 82 13.27 14.73 -5.68
N SER A 83 13.42 15.31 -6.87
CA SER A 83 14.46 14.89 -7.80
C SER A 83 15.82 15.46 -7.36
N ASN A 84 16.83 14.59 -7.24
CA ASN A 84 18.19 14.99 -6.85
C ASN A 84 18.92 15.88 -7.87
N ASN A 85 18.34 16.15 -9.04
CA ASN A 85 19.01 16.77 -10.18
C ASN A 85 18.87 18.32 -10.27
N ASN A 86 18.68 19.04 -9.15
CA ASN A 86 18.64 20.52 -9.08
C ASN A 86 17.59 21.24 -9.97
N SER A 87 16.79 20.52 -10.73
CA SER A 87 15.54 21.04 -11.28
C SER A 87 14.48 20.83 -10.22
N ASN A 88 13.62 21.83 -9.97
CA ASN A 88 12.42 21.75 -9.13
C ASN A 88 11.38 20.75 -9.70
N SER A 89 11.84 19.55 -10.05
CA SER A 89 11.09 18.48 -10.65
C SER A 89 10.83 17.42 -9.58
N PHE A 90 9.62 16.87 -9.63
CA PHE A 90 9.22 15.81 -8.72
C PHE A 90 8.97 14.53 -9.50
N ILE A 91 9.33 13.40 -8.91
CA ILE A 91 9.05 12.08 -9.44
C ILE A 91 7.72 11.61 -8.84
N LYS A 92 6.72 11.43 -9.71
CA LYS A 92 5.41 10.89 -9.33
C LYS A 92 5.36 9.39 -9.51
N ILE A 93 5.03 8.66 -8.44
CA ILE A 93 4.86 7.19 -8.45
C ILE A 93 3.42 6.87 -7.99
N PRO A 94 2.50 6.52 -8.90
CA PRO A 94 1.15 6.08 -8.52
C PRO A 94 1.17 4.89 -7.57
N ALA A 95 0.29 4.89 -6.57
CA ALA A 95 0.02 3.73 -5.71
C ALA A 95 -0.83 2.70 -6.49
N SER A 96 -0.21 2.08 -7.50
CA SER A 96 -0.82 1.10 -8.39
C SER A 96 0.02 -0.16 -8.43
N ILE A 97 -0.66 -1.29 -8.63
CA ILE A 97 -0.05 -2.61 -8.79
C ILE A 97 0.98 -2.66 -9.93
N ASP A 98 0.83 -1.81 -10.95
CA ASP A 98 1.75 -1.72 -12.09
C ASP A 98 3.16 -1.27 -11.69
N PHE A 99 3.26 -0.54 -10.57
CA PHE A 99 4.49 0.03 -10.04
C PHE A 99 5.10 -0.84 -8.94
N VAL A 100 4.42 -1.90 -8.49
CA VAL A 100 4.97 -2.85 -7.51
C VAL A 100 6.17 -3.57 -8.13
N SER A 101 7.34 -3.38 -7.52
CA SER A 101 8.61 -3.95 -7.97
C SER A 101 9.16 -5.01 -7.03
N ASP A 102 8.85 -4.93 -5.74
CA ASP A 102 9.30 -5.89 -4.74
C ASP A 102 8.30 -6.03 -3.60
N THR A 103 8.30 -7.22 -2.97
CA THR A 103 7.39 -7.59 -1.87
C THR A 103 8.12 -8.31 -0.72
N PHE A 104 9.46 -8.37 -0.77
CA PHE A 104 10.25 -8.99 0.28
C PHE A 104 10.31 -8.07 1.51
N LEU A 105 9.78 -8.55 2.64
CA LEU A 105 9.66 -7.86 3.94
C LEU A 105 8.82 -6.56 3.96
N SER A 106 8.46 -6.01 2.80
CA SER A 106 7.60 -4.83 2.65
C SER A 106 7.15 -4.69 1.19
N THR A 107 6.14 -3.87 0.92
CA THR A 107 5.78 -3.52 -0.47
C THR A 107 6.62 -2.35 -0.97
N THR A 108 7.21 -2.51 -2.15
CA THR A 108 8.00 -1.46 -2.82
C THR A 108 7.38 -1.08 -4.15
N LEU A 109 7.17 0.22 -4.37
CA LEU A 109 6.76 0.83 -5.63
C LEU A 109 7.96 1.51 -6.30
N THR A 110 8.17 1.27 -7.58
CA THR A 110 9.27 1.88 -8.36
C THR A 110 8.73 2.65 -9.55
N SER A 111 9.31 3.83 -9.81
CA SER A 111 9.00 4.67 -10.97
C SER A 111 9.16 3.91 -12.29
N LYS A 112 8.47 4.35 -13.35
CA LYS A 112 8.52 3.67 -14.66
C LYS A 112 9.94 3.58 -15.24
N CYS A 113 10.79 4.56 -14.97
CA CYS A 113 12.18 4.56 -15.40
C CYS A 113 13.10 3.68 -14.54
N GLY A 114 12.59 3.10 -13.44
CA GLY A 114 13.35 2.20 -12.57
C GLY A 114 14.32 2.91 -11.61
N THR A 115 14.40 4.24 -11.64
CA THR A 115 15.47 5.01 -10.98
C THR A 115 15.14 5.43 -9.55
N THR A 116 13.88 5.35 -9.14
CA THR A 116 13.41 5.86 -7.85
C THR A 116 12.31 4.96 -7.33
N SER A 117 12.42 4.58 -6.07
CA SER A 117 11.45 3.70 -5.43
C SER A 117 11.02 4.23 -4.07
N VAL A 118 9.89 3.74 -3.60
CA VAL A 118 9.37 3.93 -2.25
C VAL A 118 8.98 2.57 -1.68
N ARG A 119 9.45 2.25 -0.49
CA ARG A 119 9.10 1.01 0.23
C ARG A 119 8.32 1.25 1.51
N THR A 120 7.80 0.17 2.08
CA THR A 120 7.04 0.16 3.35
C THR A 120 5.75 0.99 3.24
N VAL A 121 5.09 0.93 2.07
CA VAL A 121 3.91 1.75 1.74
C VAL A 121 2.61 1.22 2.33
N GLU A 122 2.59 -0.05 2.71
CA GLU A 122 1.40 -0.85 3.02
C GLU A 122 0.56 -0.32 4.18
N HIS A 123 1.17 0.08 5.32
CA HIS A 123 0.41 0.56 6.47
C HIS A 123 -0.28 1.91 6.20
N LEU A 124 0.44 2.83 5.54
CA LEU A 124 -0.11 4.12 5.13
C LEU A 124 -1.22 3.94 4.09
N LEU A 125 -1.01 3.10 3.07
CA LEU A 125 -2.04 2.85 2.06
C LEU A 125 -3.26 2.12 2.62
N SER A 126 -3.07 1.24 3.61
CA SER A 126 -4.14 0.58 4.34
C SER A 126 -4.98 1.59 5.13
N ALA A 127 -4.33 2.52 5.86
CA ALA A 127 -5.02 3.60 6.55
C ALA A 127 -5.83 4.47 5.59
N LEU A 128 -5.23 4.94 4.48
CA LEU A 128 -5.90 5.79 3.49
C LEU A 128 -7.10 5.08 2.84
N GLU A 129 -7.00 3.77 2.56
CA GLU A 129 -8.12 2.98 2.04
C GLU A 129 -9.27 2.87 3.03
N ALA A 130 -8.94 2.41 4.24
CA ALA A 130 -9.93 2.11 5.26
C ALA A 130 -10.63 3.35 5.81
N THR A 131 -10.01 4.53 5.74
CA THR A 131 -10.65 5.80 6.10
C THR A 131 -11.36 6.48 4.93
N GLY A 132 -11.31 5.91 3.72
CA GLY A 132 -11.99 6.44 2.55
C GLY A 132 -11.31 7.61 1.84
N VAL A 133 -10.00 7.82 2.02
CA VAL A 133 -9.25 8.87 1.29
C VAL A 133 -8.92 8.38 -0.12
N ASP A 134 -9.68 8.77 -1.13
CA ASP A 134 -9.48 8.27 -2.50
C ASP A 134 -8.35 8.98 -3.25
N ASN A 135 -8.19 10.28 -3.03
CA ASN A 135 -7.19 11.11 -3.67
C ASN A 135 -6.25 11.70 -2.62
N CYS A 136 -4.95 11.43 -2.74
CA CYS A 136 -3.95 11.96 -1.82
C CYS A 136 -2.59 12.06 -2.51
N GLN A 137 -1.96 13.22 -2.40
CA GLN A 137 -0.55 13.38 -2.71
C GLN A 137 0.28 13.00 -1.48
N ILE A 138 1.25 12.11 -1.64
CA ILE A 138 2.08 11.57 -0.56
C ILE A 138 3.52 11.98 -0.82
N HIS A 139 3.95 13.11 -0.27
CA HIS A 139 5.32 13.59 -0.43
C HIS A 139 6.22 12.94 0.62
N ILE A 140 7.36 12.37 0.19
CA ILE A 140 8.37 11.85 1.11
C ILE A 140 9.60 12.74 1.09
N HIS A 141 9.97 13.26 2.25
CA HIS A 141 11.20 14.00 2.48
C HIS A 141 12.11 13.19 3.40
N ILE A 142 13.36 13.01 2.99
CA ILE A 142 14.40 12.39 3.80
C ILE A 142 15.37 13.49 4.23
N LEU A 143 15.78 13.48 5.51
CA LEU A 143 16.66 14.52 6.02
C LEU A 143 18.07 14.42 5.39
N PRO A 144 18.66 15.54 4.93
CA PRO A 144 19.91 15.54 4.17
C PRO A 144 21.16 15.10 4.96
N HIS A 145 21.04 14.93 6.28
CA HIS A 145 22.16 14.46 7.13
C HIS A 145 22.29 12.94 7.13
N SER A 146 21.38 12.21 6.48
CA SER A 146 21.61 10.81 6.15
C SER A 146 22.33 10.72 4.82
N TYR A 147 23.56 10.21 4.82
CA TYR A 147 24.31 9.82 3.62
C TYR A 147 23.66 8.59 2.94
N SER A 148 22.36 8.64 2.64
CA SER A 148 21.69 7.61 1.86
C SER A 148 21.90 7.93 0.39
N THR A 149 22.87 7.23 -0.20
CA THR A 149 23.09 7.17 -1.65
C THR A 149 22.06 6.28 -2.35
N THR A 150 21.05 5.79 -1.62
CA THR A 150 20.10 4.83 -2.17
C THR A 150 18.95 5.55 -2.89
N ALA A 151 18.61 5.04 -4.06
CA ALA A 151 17.45 5.46 -4.85
C ALA A 151 16.10 5.09 -4.22
N THR A 152 16.10 4.48 -3.04
CA THR A 152 14.92 3.92 -2.36
C THR A 152 14.55 4.79 -1.17
N HIS A 153 13.41 5.44 -1.29
CA HIS A 153 12.77 6.17 -0.21
C HIS A 153 11.92 5.21 0.63
N GLU A 154 11.63 5.59 1.86
CA GLU A 154 10.89 4.72 2.78
C GLU A 154 9.91 5.55 3.62
N VAL A 155 8.69 5.02 3.78
CA VAL A 155 7.66 5.58 4.66
C VAL A 155 8.05 5.28 6.11
N PRO A 156 7.96 6.24 7.05
CA PRO A 156 8.29 6.00 8.45
C PRO A 156 7.34 4.94 9.04
N LEU A 157 7.89 4.05 9.86
CA LEU A 157 7.15 2.91 10.40
C LEU A 157 6.18 3.32 11.52
N LEU A 158 6.47 4.44 12.21
CA LEU A 158 5.76 4.92 13.39
C LEU A 158 5.77 3.87 14.51
N ASP A 159 4.61 3.41 14.99
CA ASP A 159 4.50 2.33 15.98
C ASP A 159 4.44 0.94 15.36
N GLY A 160 4.62 0.81 14.04
CA GLY A 160 4.50 -0.48 13.34
C GLY A 160 3.09 -0.83 12.89
N SER A 161 2.10 0.03 13.15
CA SER A 161 0.71 -0.18 12.77
C SER A 161 0.20 0.93 11.85
N ALA A 162 -1.08 0.88 11.49
CA ALA A 162 -1.77 1.94 10.76
C ALA A 162 -2.40 3.00 11.69
N LYS A 163 -2.40 2.79 13.02
CA LYS A 163 -3.16 3.57 14.00
C LYS A 163 -2.88 5.06 13.92
N GLN A 164 -1.60 5.43 13.97
CA GLN A 164 -1.21 6.84 13.97
C GLN A 164 -1.55 7.56 12.65
N TRP A 165 -1.63 6.82 11.53
CA TRP A 165 -2.10 7.35 10.26
C TRP A 165 -3.61 7.60 10.29
N VAL A 166 -4.39 6.61 10.77
CA VAL A 166 -5.85 6.74 10.93
C VAL A 166 -6.21 7.91 11.83
N GLU A 167 -5.55 8.05 12.97
CA GLU A 167 -5.78 9.15 13.92
C GLU A 167 -5.51 10.52 13.27
N ALA A 168 -4.40 10.66 12.54
CA ALA A 168 -4.06 11.89 11.86
C ALA A 168 -5.06 12.25 10.73
N ILE A 169 -5.50 11.26 9.96
CA ILE A 169 -6.50 11.43 8.91
C ILE A 169 -7.84 11.88 9.50
N GLN A 170 -8.28 11.26 10.58
CA GLN A 170 -9.53 11.63 11.26
C GLN A 170 -9.45 13.01 11.89
N GLN A 171 -8.28 13.39 12.42
CA GLN A 171 -8.08 14.71 13.02
C GLN A 171 -8.22 15.84 12.00
N VAL A 172 -7.67 15.68 10.79
CA VAL A 172 -7.82 16.71 9.74
C VAL A 172 -9.19 16.67 9.07
N GLY A 173 -9.82 15.49 9.01
CA GLY A 173 -11.10 15.29 8.35
C GLY A 173 -11.00 15.21 6.83
N PHE A 174 -12.16 15.24 6.17
CA PHE A 174 -12.31 14.92 4.76
C PHE A 174 -13.00 16.04 3.99
N SER A 175 -12.67 16.14 2.71
CA SER A 175 -13.32 16.99 1.73
C SER A 175 -13.73 16.18 0.50
N VAL A 176 -14.83 16.56 -0.15
CA VAL A 176 -15.16 16.01 -1.46
C VAL A 176 -14.12 16.47 -2.46
N ALA A 177 -13.47 15.53 -3.15
CA ALA A 177 -12.47 15.85 -4.15
C ALA A 177 -13.15 16.47 -5.39
N LYS A 178 -12.54 17.54 -5.93
CA LYS A 178 -12.94 18.16 -7.19
C LYS A 178 -11.83 18.03 -8.22
N ASP A 179 -12.17 17.91 -9.48
CA ASP A 179 -11.21 17.99 -10.58
C ASP A 179 -10.78 19.45 -10.84
N CYS A 180 -9.93 19.68 -11.85
CA CYS A 180 -9.46 21.03 -12.20
C CYS A 180 -10.58 21.98 -12.68
N ASN A 181 -11.74 21.45 -13.05
CA ASN A 181 -12.91 22.22 -13.50
C ASN A 181 -13.95 22.39 -12.37
N GLY A 182 -13.67 21.89 -11.17
CA GLY A 182 -14.59 21.94 -10.03
C GLY A 182 -15.64 20.83 -9.99
N ASN A 183 -15.58 19.84 -10.90
CA ASN A 183 -16.52 18.72 -10.93
C ASN A 183 -16.16 17.64 -9.90
N THR A 184 -17.16 16.95 -9.39
CA THR A 184 -16.99 15.80 -8.50
C THR A 184 -17.03 14.50 -9.28
N LEU A 185 -16.27 13.48 -8.84
CA LEU A 185 -16.29 12.14 -9.43
C LEU A 185 -16.89 11.12 -8.45
N GLN A 186 -17.60 10.13 -8.99
CA GLN A 186 -18.05 8.98 -8.19
C GLN A 186 -16.86 8.09 -7.81
N LYS A 187 -16.89 7.56 -6.59
CA LYS A 187 -15.98 6.50 -6.15
C LYS A 187 -16.39 5.19 -6.81
N LEU A 188 -15.41 4.53 -7.42
CA LEU A 188 -15.57 3.20 -8.02
C LEU A 188 -14.90 2.17 -7.12
N ALA A 189 -15.52 1.01 -6.96
CA ALA A 189 -14.91 -0.16 -6.34
C ALA A 189 -14.80 -1.31 -7.35
N PRO A 190 -13.75 -2.14 -7.26
CA PRO A 190 -13.67 -3.35 -8.04
C PRO A 190 -14.66 -4.38 -7.49
N PHE A 191 -15.48 -4.94 -8.38
CA PHE A 191 -16.42 -6.01 -8.09
C PHE A 191 -15.99 -7.27 -8.84
N LEU A 192 -15.72 -8.34 -8.08
CA LEU A 192 -15.33 -9.63 -8.60
C LEU A 192 -16.53 -10.33 -9.23
N LEU A 193 -16.39 -10.77 -10.49
CA LEU A 193 -17.50 -11.38 -11.24
C LEU A 193 -17.60 -12.89 -11.08
N GLN A 194 -16.48 -13.55 -10.78
CA GLN A 194 -16.40 -15.00 -10.60
C GLN A 194 -15.34 -15.33 -9.53
N PRO A 195 -15.45 -16.48 -8.84
CA PRO A 195 -14.44 -16.89 -7.87
C PRO A 195 -13.04 -16.90 -8.47
N LEU A 196 -12.08 -16.44 -7.68
CA LEU A 196 -10.65 -16.41 -8.01
C LEU A 196 -9.90 -17.19 -6.94
N HIS A 197 -8.96 -18.02 -7.36
CA HIS A 197 -8.00 -18.65 -6.47
C HIS A 197 -6.59 -18.47 -7.02
N VAL A 198 -5.64 -18.23 -6.12
CA VAL A 198 -4.21 -18.21 -6.42
C VAL A 198 -3.49 -18.92 -5.27
N SER A 199 -2.59 -19.84 -5.60
CA SER A 199 -1.78 -20.56 -4.63
C SER A 199 -0.31 -20.55 -5.04
N ILE A 200 0.58 -20.34 -4.08
CA ILE A 200 2.03 -20.44 -4.24
C ILE A 200 2.55 -21.20 -3.02
N ASN A 201 3.15 -22.37 -3.27
CA ASN A 201 3.58 -23.29 -2.21
C ASN A 201 2.42 -23.61 -1.25
N ASP A 202 2.58 -23.33 0.04
CA ASP A 202 1.61 -23.50 1.12
C ASP A 202 0.71 -22.26 1.34
N SER A 203 0.97 -21.16 0.63
CA SER A 203 0.20 -19.93 0.74
C SER A 203 -0.88 -19.84 -0.34
N PHE A 204 -2.06 -19.36 0.02
CA PHE A 204 -3.18 -19.22 -0.92
C PHE A 204 -4.04 -17.99 -0.64
N ILE A 205 -4.71 -17.53 -1.69
CA ILE A 205 -5.77 -16.51 -1.63
C ILE A 205 -6.97 -17.05 -2.40
N PHE A 206 -8.14 -17.00 -1.75
CA PHE A 206 -9.43 -17.19 -2.39
C PHE A 206 -10.23 -15.90 -2.33
N ALA A 207 -10.87 -15.53 -3.42
CA ALA A 207 -11.80 -14.41 -3.47
C ALA A 207 -13.09 -14.87 -4.16
N PHE A 208 -14.23 -14.52 -3.56
CA PHE A 208 -15.55 -14.87 -4.06
C PHE A 208 -16.36 -13.60 -4.35
N PRO A 209 -17.20 -13.57 -5.40
CA PRO A 209 -18.15 -12.48 -5.62
C PRO A 209 -19.01 -12.26 -4.37
N SER A 210 -19.05 -11.03 -3.87
CA SER A 210 -19.83 -10.64 -2.70
C SER A 210 -20.30 -9.20 -2.84
N GLN A 211 -21.47 -8.89 -2.29
CA GLN A 211 -21.98 -7.51 -2.22
C GLN A 211 -21.21 -6.66 -1.19
N ASN A 212 -20.65 -7.30 -0.16
CA ASN A 212 -19.93 -6.65 0.92
C ASN A 212 -18.48 -7.12 0.96
N LEU A 213 -17.56 -6.22 1.31
CA LEU A 213 -16.17 -6.59 1.56
C LEU A 213 -16.08 -7.40 2.86
N GLN A 214 -15.48 -8.58 2.74
CA GLN A 214 -15.21 -9.49 3.85
C GLN A 214 -13.78 -9.97 3.69
N ILE A 215 -13.01 -9.94 4.77
CA ILE A 215 -11.61 -10.36 4.76
C ILE A 215 -11.41 -11.38 5.86
N THR A 216 -10.96 -12.57 5.47
CA THR A 216 -10.48 -13.60 6.39
C THR A 216 -9.01 -13.84 6.10
N CYS A 217 -8.18 -13.72 7.13
CA CYS A 217 -6.75 -13.97 7.06
C CYS A 217 -6.38 -15.13 7.99
N GLY A 218 -5.59 -16.07 7.48
CA GLY A 218 -5.03 -17.17 8.25
C GLY A 218 -3.52 -17.07 8.28
N ILE A 219 -2.93 -17.36 9.44
CA ILE A 219 -1.47 -17.43 9.62
C ILE A 219 -1.11 -18.79 10.24
N ASN A 220 0.10 -19.27 9.95
CA ASN A 220 0.61 -20.52 10.48
C ASN A 220 2.10 -20.39 10.81
N PHE A 221 2.42 -20.20 12.09
CA PHE A 221 3.77 -20.11 12.64
C PHE A 221 4.00 -21.22 13.67
N PRO A 222 4.14 -22.49 13.24
CA PRO A 222 4.27 -23.63 14.15
C PRO A 222 5.53 -23.55 15.04
N GLN A 223 6.56 -22.85 14.59
CA GLN A 223 7.81 -22.62 15.33
C GLN A 223 7.70 -21.52 16.40
N VAL A 224 6.61 -20.74 16.42
CA VAL A 224 6.35 -19.70 17.42
C VAL A 224 5.07 -20.08 18.19
N PRO A 225 5.17 -20.84 19.29
CA PRO A 225 4.00 -21.37 20.00
C PRO A 225 2.98 -20.31 20.45
N ALA A 226 3.43 -19.07 20.70
CA ALA A 226 2.56 -17.96 21.06
C ALA A 226 1.62 -17.52 19.92
N ILE A 227 1.97 -17.81 18.66
CA ILE A 227 1.12 -17.57 17.49
C ILE A 227 0.45 -18.87 17.07
N GLY A 228 1.24 -19.88 16.68
CA GLY A 228 0.71 -21.12 16.11
C GLY A 228 -0.09 -20.90 14.84
N CYS A 229 -1.23 -21.60 14.71
CA CYS A 229 -2.16 -21.44 13.58
C CYS A 229 -3.40 -20.67 14.03
N GLN A 230 -3.67 -19.53 13.39
CA GLN A 230 -4.75 -18.61 13.78
C GLN A 230 -5.50 -18.10 12.56
N TRP A 231 -6.77 -17.77 12.77
CA TRP A 231 -7.64 -17.17 11.77
C TRP A 231 -8.34 -15.95 12.35
N PHE A 232 -8.42 -14.89 11.56
CA PHE A 232 -9.17 -13.69 11.87
C PHE A 232 -10.09 -13.33 10.71
N SER A 233 -11.33 -12.94 11.03
CA SER A 233 -12.35 -12.58 10.04
C SER A 233 -12.98 -11.23 10.38
N ALA A 234 -12.91 -10.29 9.43
CA ALA A 234 -13.61 -9.01 9.47
C ALA A 234 -14.85 -9.06 8.55
N VAL A 235 -16.03 -9.22 9.14
CA VAL A 235 -17.30 -9.41 8.43
C VAL A 235 -18.43 -8.62 9.12
N PRO A 236 -18.89 -7.48 8.57
CA PRO A 236 -18.35 -6.77 7.41
C PRO A 236 -17.01 -6.07 7.71
N MET A 237 -16.21 -5.84 6.67
CA MET A 237 -15.04 -4.97 6.74
C MET A 237 -15.46 -3.52 6.47
N ASP A 238 -15.73 -2.77 7.53
CA ASP A 238 -16.04 -1.33 7.48
C ASP A 238 -15.05 -0.48 8.31
N ASP A 239 -15.19 0.85 8.23
CA ASP A 239 -14.31 1.81 8.89
C ASP A 239 -14.27 1.60 10.42
N PHE A 240 -15.39 1.18 11.03
CA PHE A 240 -15.48 0.94 12.47
C PHE A 240 -14.71 -0.33 12.86
N CYS A 241 -14.94 -1.43 12.14
CA CYS A 241 -14.22 -2.68 12.33
C CYS A 241 -12.72 -2.50 12.13
N TYR A 242 -12.32 -1.82 11.04
CA TYR A 242 -10.91 -1.57 10.77
C TYR A 242 -10.25 -0.76 11.89
N LYS A 243 -10.86 0.35 12.32
CA LYS A 243 -10.30 1.20 13.37
C LYS A 243 -10.16 0.43 14.70
N LYS A 244 -11.16 -0.37 15.05
CA LYS A 244 -11.23 -1.06 16.35
C LYS A 244 -10.34 -2.28 16.42
N GLU A 245 -10.34 -3.11 15.37
CA GLU A 245 -9.76 -4.46 15.39
C GLU A 245 -8.43 -4.55 14.63
N ILE A 246 -8.18 -3.67 13.64
CA ILE A 246 -7.06 -3.83 12.69
C ILE A 246 -6.03 -2.72 12.82
N ALA A 247 -6.45 -1.46 12.92
CA ALA A 247 -5.56 -0.30 12.78
C ALA A 247 -4.38 -0.31 13.78
N SER A 248 -4.58 -0.81 14.99
CA SER A 248 -3.54 -0.91 16.04
C SER A 248 -2.70 -2.20 16.00
N SER A 249 -2.95 -3.10 15.05
CA SER A 249 -2.16 -4.32 14.89
C SER A 249 -0.79 -3.96 14.35
N ARG A 250 0.24 -4.08 15.19
CA ARG A 250 1.63 -3.78 14.84
C ARG A 250 2.25 -4.92 14.05
N THR A 251 3.21 -4.59 13.19
CA THR A 251 4.10 -5.58 12.56
C THR A 251 4.87 -6.36 13.62
N PHE A 252 5.31 -7.57 13.26
CA PHE A 252 6.08 -8.43 14.15
C PHE A 252 7.21 -9.13 13.41
N CYS A 253 8.19 -9.59 14.17
CA CYS A 253 9.26 -10.46 13.70
C CYS A 253 9.58 -11.54 14.74
N ILE A 254 10.22 -12.61 14.27
CA ILE A 254 10.72 -13.70 15.10
C ILE A 254 12.12 -13.33 15.57
N HIS A 255 12.38 -13.41 16.88
CA HIS A 255 13.63 -12.95 17.50
C HIS A 255 14.87 -13.57 16.85
N GLU A 256 14.86 -14.87 16.58
CA GLU A 256 15.99 -15.60 15.98
C GLU A 256 16.33 -15.10 14.55
N GLU A 257 15.38 -14.46 13.87
CA GLU A 257 15.60 -13.91 12.54
C GLU A 257 16.14 -12.48 12.56
N VAL A 258 16.03 -11.78 13.70
CA VAL A 258 16.40 -10.36 13.84
C VAL A 258 17.88 -10.17 13.57
N GLU A 259 18.76 -10.93 14.24
CA GLU A 259 20.21 -10.78 14.09
C GLU A 259 20.64 -10.99 12.64
N ARG A 260 20.11 -12.02 11.98
CA ARG A 260 20.39 -12.32 10.57
C ARG A 260 19.94 -11.18 9.66
N MET A 261 18.74 -10.64 9.84
CA MET A 261 18.22 -9.54 9.04
C MET A 261 19.02 -8.25 9.27
N PHE A 262 19.33 -7.94 10.52
CA PHE A 262 20.13 -6.79 10.89
C PHE A 262 21.54 -6.85 10.29
N ASN A 263 22.21 -8.00 10.38
CA ASN A 263 23.52 -8.22 9.78
C ASN A 263 23.50 -8.17 8.23
N ALA A 264 22.34 -8.40 7.62
CA ALA A 264 22.13 -8.22 6.18
C ALA A 264 21.81 -6.76 5.78
N GLY A 265 21.88 -5.81 6.71
CA GLY A 265 21.56 -4.40 6.47
C GLY A 265 20.06 -4.12 6.32
N LEU A 266 19.21 -5.04 6.78
CA LEU A 266 17.75 -4.89 6.81
C LEU A 266 17.31 -4.49 8.22
N ILE A 267 16.08 -3.99 8.35
CA ILE A 267 15.44 -3.65 9.63
C ILE A 267 16.29 -2.75 10.56
N GLN A 268 17.13 -1.88 9.99
CA GLN A 268 18.10 -1.07 10.75
C GLN A 268 17.43 -0.06 11.69
N GLY A 269 16.14 0.25 11.47
CA GLY A 269 15.32 1.09 12.35
C GLY A 269 14.32 0.31 13.20
N GLY A 270 14.37 -1.02 13.20
CA GLY A 270 13.48 -1.85 14.01
C GLY A 270 13.75 -1.71 15.51
N SER A 271 12.70 -1.59 16.31
CA SER A 271 12.76 -1.55 17.78
C SER A 271 11.49 -2.13 18.38
N THR A 272 11.49 -2.40 19.70
CA THR A 272 10.29 -2.86 20.41
C THR A 272 9.17 -1.80 20.47
N GLU A 273 9.51 -0.54 20.18
CA GLU A 273 8.54 0.55 20.07
C GLU A 273 7.73 0.47 18.76
N ASN A 274 8.34 -0.07 17.69
CA ASN A 274 7.75 -0.08 16.35
C ASN A 274 7.52 -1.48 15.76
N ALA A 275 7.90 -2.55 16.47
CA ALA A 275 7.61 -3.92 16.10
C ALA A 275 7.42 -4.79 17.35
N ILE A 276 6.59 -5.82 17.23
CA ILE A 276 6.51 -6.88 18.23
C ILE A 276 7.59 -7.91 17.92
N VAL A 277 8.45 -8.21 18.89
CA VAL A 277 9.48 -9.26 18.76
C VAL A 277 9.01 -10.47 19.55
N LEU A 278 8.89 -11.61 18.88
CA LEU A 278 8.35 -12.86 19.41
C LEU A 278 9.41 -13.95 19.51
#